data_AF-W5YVY2-F1
#
_entry.id   AF-W5YVY2-F1
#
_cell.length_a   1.000
_cell.length_b   1.000
_cell.length_c   1.000
_cell.angle_alpha   90.00
_cell.angle_beta   90.00
_cell.angle_gamma   90.00
#
_symmetry.space_group_name_H-M   'P 1'
#
loop_
_entity.id
_entity.type
_entity.pdbx_description
1 polymer ?
#
loop_
_entity_poly.entity_id
_entity_poly.type
_entity_poly.pdbx_seq_one_letter_code
_entity_poly.pdbx_strand_id
1 'polypeptide(L)'
;MLEFTRDPEWQRKREESWKAVEEDIQEGLTRKRVNEFKSYYITGLIPGGVKIGPGMAMRLLPDPSIEGIQYCLKINYPDGLSAQDMVELQRVLSIEVNGIRELSREGQVKVFRYVMGDAFDPHRDFPFKIGEGEEVYKVTVKPMYILNGALVSLVQWVEGLEYSDSFPFWAELTKYILSVFMHVNPNIFTFSAAVNIDNRKEYSREERTAINYTWRLFRHCISPPSSIDDSIEGQQRKRFLEEFRAEFEKLNEYPGELEKIWREIQIQEGVIKAGPAENIWRKLARKGVPGGQ
;
A
#
# COMPACT_ATOMS: atom_id res chain seq x y z
N MET A 1 -15.46 -22.91 -17.46
CA MET A 1 -15.66 -21.60 -18.09
C MET A 1 -16.51 -20.79 -17.12
N LEU A 2 -16.06 -19.61 -16.68
CA LEU A 2 -16.84 -18.83 -15.71
C LEU A 2 -18.13 -18.33 -16.37
N GLU A 3 -19.24 -18.61 -15.71
CA GLU A 3 -20.59 -18.36 -16.24
C GLU A 3 -20.85 -16.87 -16.50
N PHE A 4 -20.23 -15.97 -15.72
CA PHE A 4 -20.46 -14.52 -15.84
C PHE A 4 -20.09 -13.93 -17.21
N THR A 5 -19.09 -14.49 -17.91
CA THR A 5 -18.65 -13.98 -19.22
C THR A 5 -19.73 -14.06 -20.30
N ARG A 6 -20.71 -14.95 -20.10
CA ARG A 6 -21.85 -15.17 -21.00
C ARG A 6 -23.20 -14.81 -20.35
N ASP A 7 -23.19 -14.28 -19.13
CA ASP A 7 -24.38 -13.90 -18.39
C ASP A 7 -24.92 -12.54 -18.92
N PRO A 8 -26.12 -12.50 -19.52
CA PRO A 8 -26.70 -11.27 -20.04
C PRO A 8 -26.99 -10.22 -18.96
N GLU A 9 -27.35 -10.64 -17.74
CA GLU A 9 -27.61 -9.70 -16.64
C GLU A 9 -26.33 -9.03 -16.18
N TRP A 10 -25.25 -9.81 -16.09
CA TRP A 10 -23.91 -9.31 -15.82
C TRP A 10 -23.48 -8.26 -16.85
N GLN A 11 -23.56 -8.60 -18.14
CA GLN A 11 -23.13 -7.71 -19.22
C GLN A 11 -23.94 -6.40 -19.19
N ARG A 12 -25.25 -6.47 -18.93
CA ARG A 12 -26.10 -5.29 -18.80
C ARG A 12 -25.67 -4.39 -17.65
N LYS A 13 -25.41 -4.94 -16.46
CA LYS A 13 -24.93 -4.15 -15.30
C LYS A 13 -23.59 -3.47 -15.60
N ARG A 14 -22.68 -4.17 -16.29
CA ARG A 14 -21.39 -3.60 -16.69
C ARG A 14 -21.56 -2.49 -17.72
N GLU A 15 -22.40 -2.69 -18.73
CA GLU A 15 -22.73 -1.65 -19.71
C GLU A 15 -23.27 -0.37 -19.05
N GLU A 16 -24.16 -0.51 -18.06
CA GLU A 16 -24.70 0.62 -17.28
C GLU A 16 -23.60 1.37 -16.49
N SER A 17 -22.63 0.64 -15.94
CA SER A 17 -21.51 1.23 -15.17
C SER A 17 -20.37 1.80 -16.02
N TRP A 18 -20.30 1.42 -17.31
CA TRP A 18 -19.14 1.70 -18.18
C TRP A 18 -18.84 3.20 -18.30
N LYS A 19 -19.87 4.05 -18.40
CA LYS A 19 -19.68 5.48 -18.65
C LYS A 19 -18.75 6.13 -17.61
N ALA A 20 -18.90 5.73 -16.35
CA ALA A 20 -18.09 6.30 -15.29
C ALA A 20 -16.63 5.81 -15.33
N VAL A 21 -16.39 4.60 -15.88
CA VAL A 21 -15.04 4.06 -16.10
C VAL A 21 -14.41 4.66 -17.36
N GLU A 22 -15.20 4.89 -18.40
CA GLU A 22 -14.78 5.57 -19.62
C GLU A 22 -14.22 6.97 -19.32
N GLU A 23 -14.90 7.72 -18.45
CA GLU A 23 -14.46 9.05 -18.03
C GLU A 23 -13.07 9.05 -17.39
N ASP A 24 -12.73 7.98 -16.65
CA ASP A 24 -11.44 7.82 -15.95
C ASP A 24 -10.28 7.43 -16.90
N ILE A 25 -10.57 6.79 -18.03
CA ILE A 25 -9.54 6.21 -18.92
C ILE A 25 -9.47 6.86 -20.31
N GLN A 26 -10.48 7.65 -20.71
CA GLN A 26 -10.56 8.19 -22.07
C GLN A 26 -9.47 9.22 -22.38
N GLU A 27 -8.85 9.84 -21.36
CA GLU A 27 -7.85 10.87 -21.56
C GLU A 27 -6.63 10.31 -22.33
N GLY A 28 -6.37 10.89 -23.51
CA GLY A 28 -5.28 10.46 -24.39
C GLY A 28 -5.51 9.15 -25.16
N LEU A 29 -6.69 8.50 -25.03
CA LEU A 29 -7.00 7.27 -25.76
C LEU A 29 -7.81 7.55 -27.04
N THR A 30 -7.57 6.72 -28.06
CA THR A 30 -8.41 6.73 -29.27
C THR A 30 -9.76 6.06 -28.99
N ARG A 31 -10.82 6.45 -29.71
CA ARG A 31 -12.14 5.80 -29.63
C ARG A 31 -12.08 4.30 -29.86
N LYS A 32 -11.21 3.84 -30.77
CA LYS A 32 -10.97 2.41 -31.00
C LYS A 32 -10.49 1.74 -29.72
N ARG A 33 -9.50 2.35 -29.04
CA ARG A 33 -8.92 1.81 -27.82
C ARG A 33 -9.89 1.78 -26.65
N VAL A 34 -10.70 2.83 -26.51
CA VAL A 34 -11.79 2.90 -25.54
C VAL A 34 -12.77 1.75 -25.75
N ASN A 35 -13.17 1.47 -27.01
CA ASN A 35 -14.05 0.34 -27.32
C ASN A 35 -13.41 -1.03 -27.04
N GLU A 36 -12.10 -1.19 -27.28
CA GLU A 36 -11.36 -2.42 -26.94
C GLU A 36 -11.38 -2.67 -25.42
N PHE A 37 -11.16 -1.63 -24.62
CA PHE A 37 -11.23 -1.69 -23.17
C PHE A 37 -12.64 -1.96 -22.66
N LYS A 38 -13.65 -1.32 -23.27
CA LYS A 38 -15.07 -1.60 -23.00
C LYS A 38 -15.41 -3.06 -23.22
N SER A 39 -14.98 -3.62 -24.36
CA SER A 39 -15.24 -5.02 -24.68
C SER A 39 -14.66 -5.96 -23.62
N TYR A 40 -13.43 -5.72 -23.17
CA TYR A 40 -12.83 -6.48 -22.07
C TYR A 40 -13.56 -6.25 -20.73
N TYR A 41 -13.90 -5.01 -20.39
CA TYR A 41 -14.61 -4.66 -19.16
C TYR A 41 -15.95 -5.38 -18.98
N ILE A 42 -16.68 -5.58 -20.09
CA ILE A 42 -17.98 -6.24 -20.11
C ILE A 42 -17.84 -7.77 -20.11
N THR A 43 -16.92 -8.29 -20.92
CA THR A 43 -16.86 -9.74 -21.23
C THR A 43 -15.78 -10.50 -20.46
N GLY A 44 -14.80 -9.79 -19.90
CA GLY A 44 -13.58 -10.34 -19.32
C GLY A 44 -12.62 -11.01 -20.31
N LEU A 45 -12.85 -10.85 -21.61
CA LEU A 45 -12.05 -11.45 -22.68
C LEU A 45 -11.39 -10.36 -23.51
N ILE A 46 -10.08 -10.46 -23.72
CA ILE A 46 -9.33 -9.59 -24.62
C ILE A 46 -9.63 -10.05 -26.06
N PRO A 47 -10.17 -9.18 -26.94
CA PRO A 47 -10.44 -9.56 -28.32
C PRO A 47 -9.16 -9.94 -29.09
N GLY A 48 -9.29 -10.86 -30.05
CA GLY A 48 -8.16 -11.29 -30.88
C GLY A 48 -7.46 -10.12 -31.58
N GLY A 49 -6.13 -10.09 -31.51
CA GLY A 49 -5.30 -9.02 -32.09
C GLY A 49 -5.24 -7.73 -31.26
N VAL A 50 -6.00 -7.64 -30.17
CA VAL A 50 -5.90 -6.54 -29.19
C VAL A 50 -4.87 -6.91 -28.13
N LYS A 51 -4.02 -5.96 -27.76
CA LYS A 51 -3.11 -6.10 -26.62
C LYS A 51 -3.62 -5.26 -25.47
N ILE A 52 -3.97 -5.85 -24.33
CA ILE A 52 -4.19 -5.14 -23.06
C ILE A 52 -3.17 -5.70 -22.08
N GLY A 53 -2.37 -4.86 -21.45
CA GLY A 53 -1.39 -5.30 -20.45
C GLY A 53 -2.10 -5.75 -19.16
N PRO A 54 -1.51 -6.68 -18.38
CA PRO A 54 -2.17 -7.23 -17.19
C PRO A 54 -2.46 -6.19 -16.12
N GLY A 55 -1.60 -5.17 -15.94
CA GLY A 55 -1.88 -4.07 -15.02
C GLY A 55 -3.16 -3.32 -15.37
N MET A 56 -3.33 -2.94 -16.64
CA MET A 56 -4.55 -2.28 -17.13
C MET A 56 -5.76 -3.21 -17.07
N ALA A 57 -5.59 -4.49 -17.41
CA ALA A 57 -6.65 -5.48 -17.32
C ALA A 57 -7.15 -5.68 -15.88
N MET A 58 -6.27 -5.57 -14.88
CA MET A 58 -6.65 -5.60 -13.47
C MET A 58 -7.25 -4.28 -12.97
N ARG A 59 -7.02 -3.15 -13.64
CA ARG A 59 -7.67 -1.87 -13.31
C ARG A 59 -9.10 -1.77 -13.84
N LEU A 60 -9.39 -2.44 -14.95
CA LEU A 60 -10.74 -2.56 -15.52
C LEU A 60 -11.57 -3.68 -14.87
N LEU A 61 -10.91 -4.49 -14.04
CA LEU A 61 -11.36 -5.73 -13.40
C LEU A 61 -12.82 -6.13 -13.68
N PRO A 62 -13.08 -7.01 -14.67
CA PRO A 62 -14.44 -7.43 -15.00
C PRO A 62 -15.13 -8.03 -13.78
N ASP A 63 -14.58 -9.10 -13.23
CA ASP A 63 -15.06 -9.76 -12.01
C ASP A 63 -14.07 -9.52 -10.86
N PRO A 64 -14.49 -8.80 -9.80
CA PRO A 64 -13.64 -8.44 -8.67
C PRO A 64 -13.39 -9.59 -7.67
N SER A 65 -13.90 -10.81 -7.93
CA SER A 65 -13.57 -11.98 -7.12
C SER A 65 -12.15 -12.51 -7.39
N ILE A 66 -11.59 -13.27 -6.45
CA ILE A 66 -10.29 -13.94 -6.63
C ILE A 66 -10.37 -14.93 -7.80
N GLU A 67 -11.49 -15.63 -7.91
CA GLU A 67 -11.80 -16.57 -8.98
C GLU A 67 -11.88 -15.86 -10.34
N GLY A 68 -12.50 -14.67 -10.37
CA GLY A 68 -12.57 -13.78 -11.53
C GLY A 68 -11.19 -13.31 -11.99
N ILE A 69 -10.37 -12.82 -11.07
CA ILE A 69 -8.97 -12.43 -11.34
C ILE A 69 -8.19 -13.62 -11.92
N GLN A 70 -8.22 -14.77 -11.24
CA GLN A 70 -7.55 -16.00 -11.66
C GLN A 70 -7.97 -16.41 -13.07
N TYR A 71 -9.26 -16.34 -13.37
CA TYR A 71 -9.77 -16.69 -14.70
C TYR A 71 -9.29 -15.72 -15.77
N CYS A 72 -9.36 -14.42 -15.52
CA CYS A 72 -8.91 -13.41 -16.48
C CYS A 72 -7.42 -13.55 -16.77
N LEU A 73 -6.60 -13.81 -15.76
CA LEU A 73 -5.17 -14.04 -15.93
C LEU A 73 -4.88 -15.32 -16.72
N LYS A 74 -5.63 -16.40 -16.47
CA LYS A 74 -5.47 -17.67 -17.17
C LYS A 74 -5.86 -17.58 -18.65
N ILE A 75 -7.01 -16.99 -18.96
CA ILE A 75 -7.57 -17.05 -20.32
C ILE A 75 -7.00 -16.01 -21.27
N ASN A 76 -6.60 -14.84 -20.75
CA ASN A 76 -6.16 -13.72 -21.57
C ASN A 76 -4.64 -13.69 -21.79
N TYR A 77 -3.88 -14.45 -21.00
CA TYR A 77 -2.42 -14.54 -21.10
C TYR A 77 -1.96 -16.00 -21.19
N PRO A 78 -2.43 -16.77 -22.20
CA PRO A 78 -2.19 -18.21 -22.31
C PRO A 78 -0.70 -18.58 -22.34
N ASP A 79 0.13 -17.73 -22.94
CA ASP A 79 1.58 -17.92 -23.09
C ASP A 79 2.39 -17.43 -21.87
N GLY A 80 1.71 -17.00 -20.79
CA GLY A 80 2.35 -16.39 -19.62
C GLY A 80 2.55 -14.87 -19.78
N LEU A 81 3.37 -14.31 -18.91
CA LEU A 81 3.68 -12.87 -18.88
C LEU A 81 5.18 -12.61 -18.95
N SER A 82 5.56 -11.49 -19.56
CA SER A 82 6.94 -11.02 -19.47
C SER A 82 7.28 -10.62 -18.03
N ALA A 83 8.58 -10.56 -17.70
CA ALA A 83 9.02 -10.10 -16.38
C ALA A 83 8.51 -8.70 -16.04
N GLN A 84 8.45 -7.80 -17.02
CA GLN A 84 7.95 -6.44 -16.84
C GLN A 84 6.45 -6.42 -16.55
N ASP A 85 5.68 -7.21 -17.30
CA ASP A 85 4.24 -7.36 -17.10
C ASP A 85 3.91 -7.99 -15.74
N MET A 86 4.72 -8.93 -15.28
CA MET A 86 4.63 -9.51 -13.94
C MET A 86 4.85 -8.47 -12.85
N VAL A 87 5.87 -7.62 -12.99
CA VAL A 87 6.12 -6.53 -12.04
C VAL A 87 4.94 -5.56 -11.99
N GLU A 88 4.38 -5.21 -13.14
CA GLU A 88 3.21 -4.32 -13.21
C GLU A 88 1.97 -4.95 -12.56
N LEU A 89 1.67 -6.21 -12.88
CA LEU A 89 0.56 -6.96 -12.29
C LEU A 89 0.68 -7.02 -10.76
N GLN A 90 1.85 -7.39 -10.25
CA GLN A 90 2.10 -7.46 -8.82
C GLN A 90 1.97 -6.09 -8.15
N ARG A 91 2.45 -5.02 -8.79
CA ARG A 91 2.28 -3.65 -8.28
C ARG A 91 0.81 -3.27 -8.15
N VAL A 92 0.00 -3.58 -9.16
CA VAL A 92 -1.44 -3.29 -9.16
C VAL A 92 -2.15 -4.05 -8.04
N LEU A 93 -1.89 -5.34 -7.89
CA LEU A 93 -2.57 -6.18 -6.91
C LEU A 93 -2.04 -6.04 -5.46
N SER A 94 -0.96 -5.29 -5.24
CA SER A 94 -0.37 -5.07 -3.91
C SER A 94 -0.45 -3.62 -3.45
N ILE A 95 0.03 -2.66 -4.24
CA ILE A 95 0.15 -1.26 -3.82
C ILE A 95 -1.06 -0.46 -4.31
N GLU A 96 -1.49 -0.72 -5.54
CA GLU A 96 -2.52 0.10 -6.22
C GLU A 96 -3.92 -0.54 -6.15
N VAL A 97 -4.07 -1.64 -5.40
CA VAL A 97 -5.33 -2.39 -5.28
C VAL A 97 -6.43 -1.53 -4.66
N ASN A 98 -6.06 -0.58 -3.81
CA ASN A 98 -6.97 0.40 -3.22
C ASN A 98 -7.58 1.38 -4.24
N GLY A 99 -6.98 1.50 -5.43
CA GLY A 99 -7.46 2.30 -6.54
C GLY A 99 -8.26 1.52 -7.58
N ILE A 100 -8.51 0.22 -7.37
CA ILE A 100 -9.37 -0.58 -8.24
C ILE A 100 -10.83 -0.35 -7.82
N ARG A 101 -11.60 0.28 -8.71
CA ARG A 101 -12.94 0.81 -8.45
C ARG A 101 -13.99 -0.28 -8.23
N GLU A 102 -13.81 -1.41 -8.90
CA GLU A 102 -14.73 -2.55 -8.87
C GLU A 102 -14.64 -3.34 -7.56
N LEU A 103 -13.56 -3.14 -6.80
CA LEU A 103 -13.40 -3.74 -5.48
C LEU A 103 -13.98 -2.82 -4.42
N SER A 104 -14.92 -3.34 -3.62
CA SER A 104 -15.24 -2.74 -2.32
C SER A 104 -13.99 -2.71 -1.45
N ARG A 105 -13.96 -1.86 -0.41
CA ARG A 105 -12.83 -1.82 0.53
C ARG A 105 -12.48 -3.19 1.10
N GLU A 106 -13.50 -3.97 1.51
CA GLU A 106 -13.32 -5.35 1.97
C GLU A 106 -12.72 -6.24 0.87
N GLY A 107 -13.17 -6.09 -0.37
CA GLY A 107 -12.61 -6.78 -1.53
C GLY A 107 -11.14 -6.43 -1.78
N GLN A 108 -10.77 -5.16 -1.66
CA GLN A 108 -9.39 -4.68 -1.82
C GLN A 108 -8.47 -5.33 -0.77
N VAL A 109 -8.89 -5.34 0.50
CA VAL A 109 -8.13 -5.99 1.59
C VAL A 109 -8.05 -7.49 1.39
N LYS A 110 -9.13 -8.13 0.94
CA LYS A 110 -9.17 -9.56 0.64
C LYS A 110 -8.19 -9.93 -0.48
N VAL A 111 -8.20 -9.20 -1.60
CA VAL A 111 -7.27 -9.41 -2.72
C VAL A 111 -5.83 -9.15 -2.28
N PHE A 112 -5.59 -8.07 -1.54
CA PHE A 112 -4.27 -7.77 -0.99
C PHE A 112 -3.74 -8.92 -0.14
N ARG A 113 -4.51 -9.39 0.85
CA ARG A 113 -4.08 -10.48 1.74
C ARG A 113 -3.91 -11.80 1.01
N TYR A 114 -4.70 -12.05 -0.03
CA TYR A 114 -4.50 -13.23 -0.88
C TYR A 114 -3.12 -13.20 -1.55
N VAL A 115 -2.74 -12.06 -2.14
CA VAL A 115 -1.46 -11.88 -2.84
C VAL A 115 -0.28 -11.76 -1.87
N MET A 116 -0.39 -10.88 -0.87
CA MET A 116 0.72 -10.45 -0.03
C MET A 116 0.77 -11.16 1.33
N GLY A 117 -0.33 -11.76 1.78
CA GLY A 117 -0.45 -12.38 3.10
C GLY A 117 -0.83 -11.40 4.22
N ASP A 118 -0.93 -11.94 5.44
CA ASP A 118 -1.17 -11.15 6.65
C ASP A 118 0.10 -10.50 7.22
N ALA A 119 1.27 -11.03 6.85
CA ALA A 119 2.59 -10.50 7.15
C ALA A 119 3.47 -10.55 5.89
N PHE A 120 4.42 -9.63 5.80
CA PHE A 120 5.37 -9.57 4.70
C PHE A 120 6.26 -10.82 4.71
N ASP A 121 6.38 -11.46 3.54
CA ASP A 121 7.25 -12.61 3.32
C ASP A 121 8.02 -12.40 2.00
N PRO A 122 9.36 -12.23 2.04
CA PRO A 122 10.17 -12.01 0.84
C PRO A 122 10.25 -13.23 -0.08
N HIS A 123 9.79 -14.41 0.37
CA HIS A 123 9.83 -15.66 -0.39
C HIS A 123 8.45 -16.12 -0.84
N ARG A 124 7.43 -15.28 -0.67
CA ARG A 124 6.04 -15.59 -0.99
C ARG A 124 5.86 -15.92 -2.47
N ASP A 125 5.11 -16.98 -2.72
CA ASP A 125 4.62 -17.30 -4.06
C ASP A 125 3.47 -16.38 -4.43
N PHE A 126 3.51 -15.88 -5.67
CA PHE A 126 2.38 -15.18 -6.26
C PHE A 126 1.26 -16.21 -6.50
N PRO A 127 0.06 -16.00 -5.93
CA PRO A 127 -0.91 -17.07 -5.81
C PRO A 127 -1.68 -17.37 -7.10
N PHE A 128 -1.65 -16.46 -8.07
CA PHE A 128 -2.39 -16.63 -9.32
C PHE A 128 -1.58 -17.39 -10.35
N LYS A 129 -2.19 -18.43 -10.93
CA LYS A 129 -1.67 -19.09 -12.13
C LYS A 129 -1.90 -18.21 -13.34
N ILE A 130 -0.92 -18.14 -14.24
CA ILE A 130 -1.04 -17.32 -15.45
C ILE A 130 -0.85 -18.21 -16.66
N GLY A 131 -1.75 -18.08 -17.62
CA GLY A 131 -1.82 -18.94 -18.79
C GLY A 131 -2.07 -20.40 -18.48
N GLU A 132 -1.61 -21.27 -19.38
CA GLU A 132 -1.71 -22.72 -19.25
C GLU A 132 -0.55 -23.34 -18.46
N GLY A 133 0.48 -22.55 -18.16
CA GLY A 133 1.68 -23.01 -17.45
C GLY A 133 1.46 -23.33 -15.98
N GLU A 134 2.30 -24.21 -15.46
CA GLU A 134 2.43 -24.49 -14.01
C GLU A 134 3.53 -23.63 -13.36
N GLU A 135 4.00 -22.59 -14.04
CA GLU A 135 5.04 -21.71 -13.53
C GLU A 135 4.58 -21.02 -12.23
N VAL A 136 5.41 -21.15 -11.20
CA VAL A 136 5.18 -20.49 -9.90
C VAL A 136 6.03 -19.23 -9.87
N TYR A 137 5.38 -18.07 -9.91
CA TYR A 137 6.05 -16.79 -9.78
C TYR A 137 6.25 -16.43 -8.31
N LYS A 138 7.36 -15.76 -7.99
CA LYS A 138 7.55 -15.14 -6.67
C LYS A 138 6.98 -13.74 -6.66
N VAL A 139 6.52 -13.29 -5.49
CA VAL A 139 6.25 -11.87 -5.25
C VAL A 139 7.59 -11.12 -5.20
N THR A 140 7.73 -10.09 -6.02
CA THR A 140 8.97 -9.31 -6.21
C THR A 140 8.83 -7.85 -5.76
N VAL A 141 7.69 -7.49 -5.16
CA VAL A 141 7.40 -6.14 -4.68
C VAL A 141 8.36 -5.79 -3.55
N LYS A 142 9.14 -4.72 -3.73
CA LYS A 142 10.14 -4.31 -2.74
C LYS A 142 9.46 -3.83 -1.45
N PRO A 143 9.94 -4.25 -0.26
CA PRO A 143 9.36 -3.84 1.02
C PRO A 143 9.36 -2.33 1.20
N MET A 144 10.40 -1.64 0.70
CA MET A 144 10.49 -0.18 0.74
C MET A 144 9.37 0.53 -0.03
N TYR A 145 8.85 -0.04 -1.12
CA TYR A 145 7.74 0.56 -1.86
C TYR A 145 6.43 0.45 -1.08
N ILE A 146 6.19 -0.70 -0.44
CA ILE A 146 5.01 -0.90 0.41
C ILE A 146 5.08 0.03 1.61
N LEU A 147 6.23 0.07 2.30
CA LEU A 147 6.43 0.91 3.47
C LEU A 147 6.16 2.38 3.16
N ASN A 148 6.71 2.89 2.05
CA ASN A 148 6.48 4.28 1.64
C ASN A 148 5.03 4.56 1.29
N GLY A 149 4.40 3.71 0.47
CA GLY A 149 2.99 3.89 0.09
C GLY A 149 2.07 3.93 1.32
N ALA A 150 2.31 3.02 2.26
CA ALA A 150 1.57 2.95 3.50
C ALA A 150 1.79 4.16 4.40
N LEU A 151 3.04 4.50 4.71
CA LEU A 151 3.36 5.59 5.65
C LEU A 151 2.90 6.96 5.14
N VAL A 152 3.07 7.24 3.84
CA VAL A 152 2.60 8.49 3.24
C VAL A 152 1.09 8.61 3.36
N SER A 153 0.36 7.55 2.98
CA SER A 153 -1.11 7.52 3.04
C SER A 153 -1.63 7.68 4.47
N LEU A 154 -1.04 6.97 5.43
CA LEU A 154 -1.46 7.01 6.83
C LEU A 154 -1.22 8.38 7.47
N VAL A 155 -0.04 8.96 7.28
CA VAL A 155 0.27 10.26 7.89
C VAL A 155 -0.54 11.38 7.26
N GLN A 156 -0.69 11.40 5.93
CA GLN A 156 -1.53 12.40 5.27
C GLN A 156 -2.97 12.35 5.78
N TRP A 157 -3.52 11.14 5.94
CA TRP A 157 -4.86 10.98 6.50
C TRP A 157 -4.95 11.42 7.97
N VAL A 158 -3.99 11.04 8.81
CA VAL A 158 -3.92 11.47 10.22
C VAL A 158 -3.87 12.99 10.33
N GLU A 159 -3.20 13.66 9.40
CA GLU A 159 -3.05 15.12 9.34
C GLU A 159 -4.21 15.86 8.69
N GLY A 160 -5.23 15.14 8.17
CA GLY A 160 -6.35 15.77 7.47
C GLY A 160 -5.97 16.34 6.10
N LEU A 161 -4.92 15.79 5.47
CA LEU A 161 -4.38 16.22 4.17
C LEU A 161 -4.82 15.29 3.02
N GLU A 162 -5.78 14.39 3.25
CA GLU A 162 -6.28 13.48 2.23
C GLU A 162 -6.99 14.20 1.08
N TYR A 163 -6.88 13.63 -0.12
CA TYR A 163 -7.52 14.14 -1.33
C TYR A 163 -8.85 13.45 -1.66
N SER A 164 -9.17 12.29 -1.06
CA SER A 164 -10.35 11.50 -1.49
C SER A 164 -10.99 10.57 -0.44
N ASP A 165 -10.23 9.92 0.44
CA ASP A 165 -10.74 8.83 1.29
C ASP A 165 -10.84 9.22 2.78
N SER A 166 -12.01 9.04 3.39
CA SER A 166 -12.23 9.30 4.83
C SER A 166 -11.59 8.27 5.77
N PHE A 167 -11.27 7.07 5.28
CA PHE A 167 -10.49 6.05 6.01
C PHE A 167 -9.54 5.30 5.04
N PRO A 168 -8.22 5.32 5.28
CA PRO A 168 -7.24 4.85 4.31
C PRO A 168 -7.13 3.33 4.34
N PHE A 169 -7.04 2.72 3.15
CA PHE A 169 -6.78 1.30 2.95
C PHE A 169 -5.70 0.72 3.89
N TRP A 170 -4.61 1.45 4.05
CA TRP A 170 -3.46 1.02 4.84
C TRP A 170 -3.74 0.95 6.35
N ALA A 171 -4.76 1.65 6.86
CA ALA A 171 -5.13 1.55 8.28
C ALA A 171 -5.67 0.16 8.66
N GLU A 172 -6.28 -0.58 7.71
CA GLU A 172 -6.74 -1.96 7.91
C GLU A 172 -5.61 -3.00 7.85
N LEU A 173 -4.41 -2.56 7.48
CA LEU A 173 -3.23 -3.39 7.23
C LEU A 173 -2.09 -3.09 8.20
N THR A 174 -2.38 -2.50 9.36
CA THR A 174 -1.37 -2.11 10.37
C THR A 174 -0.39 -3.24 10.70
N LYS A 175 -0.87 -4.45 10.98
CA LYS A 175 0.00 -5.61 11.28
C LYS A 175 0.93 -5.96 10.11
N TYR A 176 0.41 -5.90 8.89
CA TYR A 176 1.20 -6.12 7.69
C TYR A 176 2.30 -5.06 7.58
N ILE A 177 1.94 -3.78 7.71
CA ILE A 177 2.90 -2.66 7.61
C ILE A 177 4.01 -2.80 8.65
N LEU A 178 3.67 -3.14 9.90
CA LEU A 178 4.66 -3.36 10.94
C LEU A 178 5.60 -4.52 10.62
N SER A 179 5.10 -5.60 10.02
CA SER A 179 5.96 -6.72 9.59
C SER A 179 6.96 -6.32 8.49
N VAL A 180 6.65 -5.32 7.66
CA VAL A 180 7.56 -4.83 6.61
C VAL A 180 8.84 -4.20 7.19
N PHE A 181 8.79 -3.68 8.43
CA PHE A 181 9.92 -2.97 9.03
C PHE A 181 11.18 -3.84 9.12
N MET A 182 11.04 -5.14 9.38
CA MET A 182 12.16 -6.08 9.47
C MET A 182 12.82 -6.39 8.12
N HIS A 183 12.19 -5.99 7.01
CA HIS A 183 12.63 -6.30 5.65
C HIS A 183 13.13 -5.08 4.87
N VAL A 184 13.14 -3.90 5.48
CA VAL A 184 13.79 -2.71 4.91
C VAL A 184 15.18 -2.51 5.48
N ASN A 185 15.98 -1.67 4.82
CA ASN A 185 17.34 -1.34 5.25
C ASN A 185 17.31 -0.76 6.69
N PRO A 186 17.91 -1.42 7.70
CA PRO A 186 17.83 -0.97 9.09
C PRO A 186 18.51 0.38 9.33
N ASN A 187 19.39 0.82 8.44
CA ASN A 187 20.08 2.13 8.55
C ASN A 187 19.11 3.31 8.46
N ILE A 188 17.92 3.13 7.86
CA ILE A 188 16.88 4.16 7.86
C ILE A 188 16.29 4.39 9.26
N PHE A 189 16.39 3.40 10.15
CA PHE A 189 15.92 3.47 11.52
C PHE A 189 17.08 3.82 12.46
N THR A 190 17.77 4.92 12.18
CA THR A 190 18.81 5.46 13.05
C THR A 190 18.52 6.91 13.37
N PHE A 191 19.01 7.38 14.51
CA PHE A 191 18.89 8.80 14.84
C PHE A 191 19.66 9.69 13.86
N SER A 192 20.81 9.21 13.37
CA SER A 192 21.57 9.89 12.31
C SER A 192 20.78 10.04 11.03
N ALA A 193 20.02 9.01 10.63
CA ALA A 193 19.16 9.09 9.44
C ALA A 193 18.10 10.17 9.60
N ALA A 194 17.48 10.28 10.78
CA ALA A 194 16.47 11.29 11.08
C ALA A 194 17.01 12.72 11.12
N VAL A 195 18.21 12.89 11.67
CA VAL A 195 18.92 14.19 11.71
C VAL A 195 19.34 14.63 10.31
N ASN A 196 19.75 13.67 9.46
CA ASN A 196 20.32 13.92 8.15
C ASN A 196 19.31 13.73 7.00
N ILE A 197 17.99 13.77 7.27
CA ILE A 197 16.96 13.64 6.21
C ILE A 197 17.21 14.64 5.07
N ASP A 198 17.67 15.85 5.39
CA ASP A 198 17.96 16.89 4.40
C ASP A 198 19.28 16.71 3.66
N ASN A 199 20.20 15.87 4.17
CA ASN A 199 21.46 15.55 3.52
C ASN A 199 21.23 14.53 2.39
N ARG A 200 20.84 15.06 1.22
CA ARG A 200 20.37 14.33 0.02
C ARG A 200 21.33 13.27 -0.57
N LYS A 201 22.54 13.10 -0.05
CA LYS A 201 23.59 12.25 -0.64
C LYS A 201 23.64 10.82 -0.12
N GLU A 202 23.18 10.57 1.11
CA GLU A 202 23.37 9.27 1.78
C GLU A 202 22.19 8.31 1.59
N TYR A 203 20.98 8.86 1.43
CA TYR A 203 19.74 8.08 1.31
C TYR A 203 19.06 8.33 -0.03
N SER A 204 18.44 7.30 -0.60
CA SER A 204 17.52 7.43 -1.74
C SER A 204 16.32 8.31 -1.39
N ARG A 205 15.57 8.75 -2.41
CA ARG A 205 14.35 9.55 -2.18
C ARG A 205 13.33 8.77 -1.35
N GLU A 206 13.16 7.50 -1.68
CA GLU A 206 12.27 6.54 -1.04
C GLU A 206 12.66 6.32 0.43
N GLU A 207 13.94 6.17 0.74
CA GLU A 207 14.39 6.02 2.13
C GLU A 207 14.12 7.31 2.93
N ARG A 208 14.41 8.50 2.38
CA ARG A 208 14.11 9.77 3.06
C ARG A 208 12.62 9.93 3.36
N THR A 209 11.76 9.55 2.41
CA THR A 209 10.31 9.55 2.62
C THR A 209 9.95 8.60 3.77
N ALA A 210 10.42 7.35 3.76
CA ALA A 210 10.13 6.40 4.82
C ALA A 210 10.58 6.92 6.19
N ILE A 211 11.83 7.43 6.29
CA ILE A 211 12.36 8.01 7.53
C ILE A 211 11.44 9.12 8.03
N ASN A 212 11.16 10.13 7.20
CA ASN A 212 10.34 11.27 7.60
C ASN A 212 8.95 10.84 8.09
N TYR A 213 8.27 9.98 7.33
CA TYR A 213 6.90 9.59 7.64
C TYR A 213 6.80 8.59 8.79
N THR A 214 7.78 7.69 9.00
CA THR A 214 7.83 6.86 10.22
C THR A 214 7.93 7.73 11.47
N TRP A 215 8.85 8.71 11.47
CA TRP A 215 9.04 9.60 12.61
C TRP A 215 7.79 10.45 12.92
N ARG A 216 7.14 10.97 11.89
CA ARG A 216 5.88 11.71 12.02
C ARG A 216 4.77 10.84 12.58
N LEU A 217 4.58 9.63 12.04
CA LEU A 217 3.55 8.71 12.53
C LEU A 217 3.76 8.37 14.00
N PHE A 218 5.00 8.09 14.41
CA PHE A 218 5.32 7.79 15.81
C PHE A 218 5.05 8.98 16.74
N ARG A 219 5.39 10.21 16.32
CA ARG A 219 5.02 11.41 17.08
C ARG A 219 3.51 11.54 17.20
N HIS A 220 2.76 11.36 16.11
CA HIS A 220 1.30 11.44 16.13
C HIS A 220 0.66 10.40 17.06
N CYS A 221 1.24 9.19 17.18
CA CYS A 221 0.80 8.18 18.14
C CYS A 221 0.91 8.61 19.62
N ILE A 222 1.70 9.65 19.92
CA ILE A 222 1.90 10.19 21.27
C ILE A 222 1.21 11.54 21.44
N SER A 223 1.42 12.42 20.46
CA SER A 223 0.92 13.79 20.41
C SER A 223 0.12 13.96 19.11
N PRO A 224 -1.17 13.59 19.12
CA PRO A 224 -2.06 13.71 17.97
C PRO A 224 -2.06 15.13 17.37
N PRO A 225 -2.09 15.28 16.03
CA PRO A 225 -2.19 16.58 15.39
C PRO A 225 -3.57 17.22 15.62
N SER A 226 -3.69 18.53 15.35
CA SER A 226 -4.93 19.29 15.54
C SER A 226 -6.10 18.84 14.65
N SER A 227 -5.83 18.08 13.59
CA SER A 227 -6.83 17.43 12.74
C SER A 227 -7.60 16.28 13.43
N ILE A 228 -7.17 15.88 14.62
CA ILE A 228 -7.84 14.88 15.47
C ILE A 228 -8.70 15.64 16.48
N ASP A 229 -9.93 15.94 16.07
CA ASP A 229 -10.96 16.63 16.86
C ASP A 229 -12.07 15.65 17.32
N ASP A 230 -13.16 16.18 17.86
CA ASP A 230 -14.30 15.39 18.36
C ASP A 230 -15.24 14.87 17.25
N SER A 231 -14.93 15.12 15.97
CA SER A 231 -15.69 14.57 14.83
C SER A 231 -15.59 13.05 14.74
N ILE A 232 -16.44 12.44 13.90
CA ILE A 232 -16.39 10.98 13.66
C ILE A 232 -15.03 10.59 13.07
N GLU A 233 -14.55 11.35 12.09
CA GLU A 233 -13.25 11.16 11.44
C GLU A 233 -12.10 11.38 12.42
N GLY A 234 -12.16 12.42 13.26
CA GLY A 234 -11.19 12.68 14.32
C GLY A 234 -11.09 11.50 15.29
N GLN A 235 -12.23 10.97 15.75
CA GLN A 235 -12.26 9.79 16.62
C GLN A 235 -11.73 8.52 15.93
N GLN A 236 -11.96 8.34 14.63
CA GLN A 236 -11.38 7.23 13.85
C GLN A 236 -9.86 7.33 13.77
N ARG A 237 -9.32 8.52 13.47
CA ARG A 237 -7.86 8.77 13.45
C ARG A 237 -7.24 8.51 14.82
N LYS A 238 -7.90 8.98 15.89
CA LYS A 238 -7.46 8.73 17.28
C LYS A 238 -7.39 7.24 17.58
N ARG A 239 -8.45 6.50 17.29
CA ARG A 239 -8.50 5.04 17.50
C ARG A 239 -7.39 4.33 16.71
N PHE A 240 -7.20 4.69 15.44
CA PHE A 240 -6.13 4.14 14.63
C PHE A 240 -4.75 4.35 15.27
N LEU A 241 -4.45 5.56 15.75
CA LEU A 241 -3.16 5.85 16.38
C LEU A 241 -2.94 5.06 17.67
N GLU A 242 -3.99 4.89 18.49
CA GLU A 242 -3.96 4.06 19.69
C GLU A 242 -3.72 2.58 19.36
N GLU A 243 -4.42 2.04 18.35
CA GLU A 243 -4.25 0.67 17.88
C GLU A 243 -2.86 0.44 17.25
N PHE A 244 -2.40 1.37 16.40
CA PHE A 244 -1.07 1.30 15.78
C PHE A 244 0.02 1.29 16.84
N ARG A 245 -0.08 2.17 17.85
CA ARG A 245 0.84 2.19 18.99
C ARG A 245 0.83 0.86 19.72
N ALA A 246 -0.36 0.34 20.06
CA ALA A 246 -0.49 -0.90 20.80
C ALA A 246 0.09 -2.10 20.04
N GLU A 247 -0.06 -2.16 18.72
CA GLU A 247 0.53 -3.21 17.89
C GLU A 247 2.06 -3.03 17.74
N PHE A 248 2.55 -1.80 17.61
CA PHE A 248 3.98 -1.51 17.56
C PHE A 248 4.70 -1.88 18.87
N GLU A 249 4.10 -1.58 20.03
CA GLU A 249 4.64 -1.92 21.35
C GLU A 249 4.62 -3.43 21.65
N LYS A 250 3.91 -4.24 20.84
CA LYS A 250 3.89 -5.72 20.93
C LYS A 250 4.91 -6.40 20.03
N LEU A 251 5.69 -5.66 19.24
CA LEU A 251 6.70 -6.26 18.38
C LEU A 251 7.77 -6.97 19.21
N ASN A 252 8.09 -8.21 18.83
CA ASN A 252 9.14 -8.99 19.49
C ASN A 252 10.55 -8.49 19.12
N GLU A 253 10.69 -7.89 17.94
CA GLU A 253 11.96 -7.41 17.39
C GLU A 253 11.78 -6.05 16.72
N TYR A 254 12.80 -5.21 16.83
CA TYR A 254 12.85 -3.87 16.23
C TYR A 254 14.10 -3.76 15.34
N PRO A 255 13.96 -3.32 14.07
CA PRO A 255 15.11 -3.15 13.19
C PRO A 255 15.92 -1.91 13.55
N GLY A 256 17.25 -2.00 13.45
CA GLY A 256 18.15 -0.86 13.70
C GLY A 256 18.01 -0.30 15.12
N GLU A 257 17.77 1.01 15.22
CA GLU A 257 17.55 1.72 16.49
C GLU A 257 16.08 2.06 16.73
N LEU A 258 15.15 1.42 16.03
CA LEU A 258 13.73 1.83 16.03
C LEU A 258 13.09 1.85 17.43
N GLU A 259 13.41 0.88 18.30
CA GLU A 259 12.93 0.89 19.69
C GLU A 259 13.46 2.10 20.47
N LYS A 260 14.74 2.46 20.27
CA LYS A 260 15.35 3.61 20.94
C LYS A 260 14.75 4.91 20.43
N ILE A 261 14.49 5.00 19.13
CA ILE A 261 13.80 6.13 18.50
C ILE A 261 12.42 6.31 19.12
N TRP A 262 11.64 5.24 19.22
CA TRP A 262 10.33 5.25 19.86
C TRP A 262 10.40 5.76 21.31
N ARG A 263 11.33 5.23 22.12
CA ARG A 263 11.54 5.69 23.50
C ARG A 263 11.93 7.16 23.56
N GLU A 264 12.83 7.63 22.70
CA GLU A 264 13.24 9.03 22.69
C GLU A 264 12.07 9.96 22.32
N ILE A 265 11.20 9.57 21.39
CA ILE A 265 9.96 10.30 21.08
C ILE A 265 9.08 10.37 22.34
N GLN A 266 8.86 9.25 23.03
CA GLN A 266 8.09 9.24 24.27
C GLN A 266 8.69 10.16 25.36
N ILE A 267 10.01 10.29 25.44
CA ILE A 267 10.66 11.24 26.38
C ILE A 267 10.46 12.68 25.91
N GLN A 268 10.62 12.97 24.62
CA GLN A 268 10.45 14.32 24.06
C GLN A 268 9.02 14.85 24.27
N GLU A 269 8.03 13.99 24.08
CA GLU A 269 6.61 14.30 24.29
C GLU A 269 6.19 14.20 25.77
N GLY A 270 7.12 13.91 26.69
CA GLY A 270 6.86 13.91 28.14
C GLY A 270 6.07 12.72 28.69
N VAL A 271 5.90 11.65 27.92
CA VAL A 271 5.21 10.41 28.35
C VAL A 271 6.06 9.62 29.35
N ILE A 272 7.38 9.61 29.16
CA ILE A 272 8.32 8.91 30.05
C ILE A 272 9.47 9.81 30.48
N LYS A 273 10.02 9.59 31.68
CA LYS A 273 11.17 10.35 32.19
C LYS A 273 12.48 9.81 31.60
N ALA A 274 13.39 10.72 31.24
CA ALA A 274 14.73 10.35 30.77
C ALA A 274 15.53 9.63 31.87
N GLY A 275 16.06 8.45 31.58
CA GLY A 275 16.98 7.73 32.46
C GLY A 275 18.44 8.24 32.34
N PRO A 276 19.36 7.70 33.16
CA PRO A 276 20.78 8.08 33.13
C PRO A 276 21.47 7.77 31.79
N ALA A 277 21.12 6.67 31.12
CA ALA A 277 21.69 6.26 29.84
C ALA A 277 21.27 7.21 28.71
N GLU A 278 20.00 7.62 28.71
CA GLU A 278 19.41 8.54 27.73
C GLU A 278 19.93 9.97 27.92
N ASN A 279 20.25 10.38 29.15
CA ASN A 279 20.87 11.67 29.43
C ASN A 279 22.33 11.77 28.96
N ILE A 280 23.09 10.66 28.99
CA ILE A 280 24.44 10.58 28.40
C ILE A 280 24.33 10.63 26.87
N TRP A 281 23.32 9.96 26.32
CA TRP A 281 23.08 9.86 24.89
C TRP A 281 22.58 11.18 24.27
N ARG A 282 21.67 11.91 24.94
CA ARG A 282 21.22 13.27 24.56
C ARG A 282 22.36 14.30 24.55
N LYS A 283 23.39 14.12 25.37
CA LYS A 283 24.59 14.98 25.33
C LYS A 283 25.44 14.75 24.08
N LEU A 284 25.36 13.57 23.46
CA LEU A 284 26.07 13.23 22.22
C LEU A 284 25.27 13.57 20.95
N ALA A 285 23.94 13.45 20.99
CA ALA A 285 23.05 13.63 19.82
C ALA A 285 22.50 15.06 19.62
N ARG A 286 22.82 16.01 20.51
CA ARG A 286 22.26 17.38 20.61
C ARG A 286 22.48 18.32 19.40
N LYS A 287 22.89 17.82 18.24
CA LYS A 287 23.14 18.61 17.03
C LYS A 287 22.14 18.45 15.89
N GLY A 288 21.05 17.69 16.00
CA GLY A 288 20.10 17.74 14.87
C GLY A 288 18.81 16.93 14.89
N VAL A 289 18.18 16.66 16.02
CA VAL A 289 16.77 16.24 15.94
C VAL A 289 15.95 17.46 15.49
N PRO A 290 15.20 17.41 14.37
CA PRO A 290 14.38 18.53 13.93
C PRO A 290 13.35 18.85 15.01
N GLY A 291 13.44 20.07 15.55
CA GLY A 291 12.48 20.60 16.50
C GLY A 291 11.13 20.76 15.83
N GLY A 292 10.08 20.25 16.48
CA GLY A 292 8.71 20.64 16.16
C GLY A 292 8.53 22.12 16.46
N GLN A 293 8.08 22.86 15.45
CA GLN A 293 7.21 24.02 15.66
C GLN A 293 5.77 23.52 15.58
#